data_AF-A0AAU1ZAL2-F1
#
_entry.id   AF-A0AAU1ZAL2-F1
#
_cell.length_a   1.000
_cell.length_b   1.000
_cell.length_c   1.000
_cell.angle_alpha   90.00
_cell.angle_beta   90.00
_cell.angle_gamma   90.00
#
_symmetry.space_group_name_H-M   'P 1'
#
loop_
_entity.id
_entity.type
_entity.pdbx_description
1 polymer ?
#
loop_
_entity_poly.entity_id
_entity_poly.type
_entity_poly.pdbx_seq_one_letter_code
_entity_poly.pdbx_strand_id
1 'polypeptide(L)'
;MLRLVENHSLPRTAAFFDLDKTVIAKSSTLTFSKSFYRGGLISRRAALRTAYIQFVFLVGGADHDQMERMREYLSALCKGWNVAQVKELVAETLHDLIDPIIYDEAASLIEEHHAAGRDVVIVSTSGAEVVEPIGEMLGADRVVATRMVVGEDGCFTGEVEYYAYGPTKAEAVRELAASEGYDLSRCYAYSDSATDIPMLEAVGHPYAVNPDRTLRREAVAREWPVLSFEKPVRLKQRLPGLRMPPRPALVAAAAVGAAAAAGLVWYASRRRQAALVHRAAGDFARI
;
A
#
# COMPACT_ATOMS: atom_id res chain seq x y z
N MET A 1 43.49 -19.80 -32.16
CA MET A 1 42.14 -20.34 -31.92
C MET A 1 41.73 -19.97 -30.49
N LEU A 2 41.42 -18.70 -30.27
CA LEU A 2 40.94 -18.18 -29.00
C LEU A 2 39.46 -18.59 -28.90
N ARG A 3 39.14 -19.58 -28.07
CA ARG A 3 37.76 -19.84 -27.68
C ARG A 3 37.27 -18.59 -26.96
N LEU A 4 36.25 -17.93 -27.51
CA LEU A 4 35.37 -17.09 -26.70
C LEU A 4 34.90 -17.96 -25.54
N VAL A 5 35.35 -17.64 -24.34
CA VAL A 5 34.64 -18.04 -23.13
C VAL A 5 33.37 -17.21 -23.19
N GLU A 6 32.30 -17.76 -23.76
CA GLU A 6 30.96 -17.27 -23.47
C GLU A 6 30.80 -17.42 -21.95
N ASN A 7 30.94 -16.29 -21.27
CA ASN A 7 30.64 -16.19 -19.86
C ASN A 7 29.11 -16.24 -19.76
N HIS A 8 28.53 -17.44 -19.84
CA HIS A 8 27.14 -17.68 -19.50
C HIS A 8 27.04 -17.44 -18.00
N SER A 9 26.90 -16.17 -17.60
CA SER A 9 26.45 -15.81 -16.27
C SER A 9 25.21 -16.65 -15.99
N LEU A 10 25.27 -17.52 -14.98
CA LEU A 10 24.16 -18.36 -14.59
C LEU A 10 22.88 -17.52 -14.55
N PRO A 11 21.74 -18.04 -15.04
CA PRO A 11 20.51 -17.26 -15.05
C PRO A 11 20.20 -16.80 -13.62
N ARG A 12 19.79 -15.53 -13.51
CA ARG A 12 19.49 -14.90 -12.24
C ARG A 12 18.29 -15.59 -11.60
N THR A 13 18.09 -15.42 -10.31
CA THR A 13 16.95 -15.98 -9.59
C THR A 13 16.37 -14.93 -8.66
N ALA A 14 15.09 -15.06 -8.35
CA ALA A 14 14.38 -14.15 -7.48
C ALA A 14 13.50 -14.89 -6.47
N ALA A 15 13.15 -14.19 -5.39
CA ALA A 15 12.17 -14.60 -4.41
C ALA A 15 11.02 -13.59 -4.38
N PHE A 16 9.81 -14.06 -4.71
CA PHE A 16 8.59 -13.26 -4.79
C PHE A 16 7.81 -13.39 -3.48
N PHE A 17 7.53 -12.28 -2.83
CA PHE A 17 6.81 -12.27 -1.56
C PHE A 17 5.49 -11.52 -1.70
N ASP A 18 4.39 -12.17 -1.35
CA ASP A 18 3.21 -11.41 -0.96
C ASP A 18 3.50 -10.57 0.30
N LEU A 19 2.83 -9.43 0.44
CA LEU A 19 3.10 -8.49 1.52
C LEU A 19 2.16 -8.68 2.72
N ASP A 20 0.85 -8.62 2.47
CA ASP A 20 -0.15 -8.52 3.52
C ASP A 20 -0.37 -9.89 4.15
N LYS A 21 -0.26 -10.02 5.48
CA LYS A 21 -0.33 -11.29 6.23
C LYS A 21 0.76 -12.34 5.90
N THR A 22 1.55 -12.11 4.86
CA THR A 22 2.72 -12.91 4.50
C THR A 22 4.00 -12.34 5.12
N VAL A 23 4.37 -11.09 4.80
CA VAL A 23 5.55 -10.42 5.38
C VAL A 23 5.14 -9.50 6.54
N ILE A 24 4.05 -8.75 6.39
CA ILE A 24 3.45 -7.94 7.45
C ILE A 24 2.38 -8.77 8.17
N ALA A 25 2.41 -8.86 9.50
CA ALA A 25 1.44 -9.62 10.29
C ALA A 25 0.00 -9.04 10.26
N LYS A 26 -0.21 -7.92 9.57
CA LYS A 26 -1.50 -7.22 9.43
C LYS A 26 -1.67 -6.75 7.99
N SER A 27 -2.92 -6.55 7.58
CA SER A 27 -3.22 -5.87 6.31
C SER A 27 -2.73 -4.42 6.36
N SER A 28 -1.92 -4.05 5.36
CA SER A 28 -1.40 -2.70 5.16
C SER A 28 -2.54 -1.69 4.99
N THR A 29 -3.53 -1.96 4.13
CA THR A 29 -4.69 -1.07 3.94
C THR A 29 -5.43 -0.74 5.24
N LEU A 30 -5.63 -1.72 6.12
CA LEU A 30 -6.23 -1.50 7.44
C LEU A 30 -5.32 -0.68 8.35
N THR A 31 -4.01 -0.90 8.28
CA THR A 31 -3.01 -0.19 9.08
C THR A 31 -2.99 1.31 8.75
N PHE A 32 -3.06 1.67 7.46
CA PHE A 32 -3.03 3.07 7.01
C PHE A 32 -4.40 3.77 7.03
N SER A 33 -5.51 3.04 7.14
CA SER A 33 -6.87 3.59 7.13
C SER A 33 -7.10 4.72 8.16
N LYS A 34 -6.53 4.59 9.36
CA LYS A 34 -6.63 5.60 10.43
C LYS A 34 -5.90 6.89 10.08
N SER A 35 -4.76 6.78 9.41
CA SER A 35 -3.96 7.92 8.98
C SER A 35 -4.63 8.66 7.83
N PHE A 36 -5.14 7.94 6.83
CA PHE A 36 -5.91 8.56 5.74
C PHE A 36 -7.19 9.24 6.25
N TYR A 37 -7.84 8.68 7.27
CA TYR A 37 -8.97 9.34 7.93
C TYR A 37 -8.55 10.61 8.70
N ARG A 38 -7.44 10.58 9.43
CA ARG A 38 -6.92 11.75 10.16
C ARG A 38 -6.39 12.85 9.23
N GLY A 39 -5.79 12.47 8.11
CA GLY A 39 -5.30 13.36 7.06
C GLY A 39 -6.42 13.93 6.16
N GLY A 40 -7.69 13.60 6.43
CA GLY A 40 -8.84 14.14 5.72
C GLY A 40 -9.13 13.51 4.35
N LEU A 41 -8.35 12.51 3.93
CA LEU A 41 -8.55 11.80 2.67
C LEU A 41 -9.77 10.86 2.71
N ILE A 42 -10.05 10.25 3.86
CA ILE A 42 -11.26 9.44 4.06
C ILE A 42 -12.28 10.24 4.86
N SER A 43 -13.44 10.55 4.26
CA SER A 43 -14.56 11.16 4.99
C SER A 43 -15.15 10.19 6.02
N ARG A 44 -15.74 10.72 7.12
CA ARG A 44 -16.49 9.93 8.12
C ARG A 44 -17.52 8.97 7.52
N ARG A 45 -18.18 9.39 6.44
CA ARG A 45 -19.17 8.57 5.73
C ARG A 45 -18.51 7.44 4.92
N ALA A 46 -17.39 7.72 4.26
CA ALA A 46 -16.62 6.71 3.55
C ALA A 46 -16.07 5.64 4.53
N ALA A 47 -15.50 6.06 5.67
CA ALA A 47 -14.99 5.14 6.69
C ALA A 47 -16.07 4.20 7.25
N LEU A 48 -17.25 4.73 7.60
CA LEU A 48 -18.38 3.92 8.10
C LEU A 48 -18.90 2.95 7.03
N ARG A 49 -18.90 3.35 5.77
CA ARG A 49 -19.37 2.51 4.65
C ARG A 49 -18.35 1.41 4.30
N THR A 50 -17.06 1.71 4.33
CA THR A 50 -15.98 0.72 4.19
C THR A 50 -16.01 -0.30 5.33
N ALA A 51 -16.27 0.12 6.57
CA ALA A 51 -16.43 -0.78 7.71
C ALA A 51 -17.65 -1.71 7.56
N TYR A 52 -18.78 -1.17 7.06
CA TYR A 52 -19.97 -1.97 6.76
C TYR A 52 -19.72 -3.02 5.67
N ILE A 53 -18.99 -2.66 4.62
CA ILE A 53 -18.66 -3.58 3.52
C ILE A 53 -17.67 -4.67 3.99
N GLN A 54 -16.64 -4.31 4.76
CA GLN A 54 -15.74 -5.27 5.40
C GLN A 54 -16.49 -6.25 6.31
N PHE A 55 -17.50 -5.75 7.05
CA PHE A 55 -18.38 -6.58 7.88
C PHE A 55 -19.22 -7.55 7.04
N VAL A 56 -19.83 -7.09 5.94
CA VAL A 56 -20.58 -7.98 5.01
C VAL A 56 -19.67 -9.04 4.39
N PHE A 57 -18.43 -8.69 4.05
CA PHE A 57 -17.44 -9.61 3.47
C PHE A 57 -16.97 -10.70 4.45
N LEU A 58 -16.80 -10.35 5.73
CA LEU A 58 -16.50 -11.35 6.77
C LEU A 58 -17.65 -12.35 6.97
N VAL A 59 -18.89 -11.98 6.61
CA VAL A 59 -20.10 -12.78 6.83
C VAL A 59 -20.53 -13.55 5.56
N GLY A 60 -20.23 -13.04 4.36
CA GLY A 60 -20.53 -13.68 3.08
C GLY A 60 -19.28 -13.81 2.23
N GLY A 61 -18.77 -15.05 2.09
CA GLY A 61 -17.61 -15.33 1.23
C GLY A 61 -17.82 -14.77 -0.17
N ALA A 62 -16.80 -14.07 -0.68
CA ALA A 62 -16.95 -13.26 -1.89
C ALA A 62 -16.74 -14.06 -3.17
N ASP A 63 -17.69 -13.91 -4.09
CA ASP A 63 -17.60 -14.35 -5.48
C ASP A 63 -16.86 -13.31 -6.35
N HIS A 64 -16.41 -13.71 -7.55
CA HIS A 64 -15.65 -12.87 -8.48
C HIS A 64 -16.34 -11.52 -8.78
N ASP A 65 -17.65 -11.54 -9.00
CA ASP A 65 -18.44 -10.32 -9.25
C ASP A 65 -18.49 -9.38 -8.03
N GLN A 66 -18.42 -9.91 -6.80
CA GLN A 66 -18.32 -9.06 -5.61
C GLN A 66 -16.93 -8.45 -5.47
N MET A 67 -15.88 -9.17 -5.89
CA MET A 67 -14.51 -8.66 -5.91
C MET A 67 -14.33 -7.53 -6.92
N GLU A 68 -14.89 -7.65 -8.13
CA GLU A 68 -14.81 -6.58 -9.14
C GLU A 68 -15.59 -5.33 -8.70
N ARG A 69 -16.80 -5.49 -8.16
CA ARG A 69 -17.56 -4.37 -7.57
C ARG A 69 -16.82 -3.72 -6.40
N MET A 70 -16.09 -4.50 -5.60
CA MET A 70 -15.25 -3.99 -4.52
C MET A 70 -14.09 -3.18 -5.08
N ARG A 71 -13.43 -3.67 -6.13
CA ARG A 71 -12.34 -2.99 -6.81
C ARG A 71 -12.80 -1.64 -7.35
N GLU A 72 -13.91 -1.61 -8.10
CA GLU A 72 -14.51 -0.39 -8.64
C GLU A 72 -14.88 0.59 -7.51
N TYR A 73 -15.43 0.10 -6.40
CA TYR A 73 -15.78 0.95 -5.27
C TYR A 73 -14.55 1.53 -4.55
N LEU A 74 -13.55 0.70 -4.25
CA LEU A 74 -12.34 1.13 -3.55
C LEU A 74 -11.52 2.10 -4.41
N SER A 75 -11.42 1.86 -5.71
CA SER A 75 -10.78 2.78 -6.65
C SER A 75 -11.53 4.11 -6.74
N ALA A 76 -12.86 4.09 -6.81
CA ALA A 76 -13.69 5.30 -6.79
C ALA A 76 -13.57 6.10 -5.48
N LEU A 77 -13.33 5.45 -4.33
CA LEU A 77 -13.10 6.16 -3.06
C LEU A 77 -11.82 7.01 -3.06
N CYS A 78 -10.82 6.60 -3.83
CA CYS A 78 -9.55 7.32 -3.96
C CYS A 78 -9.63 8.48 -4.96
N LYS A 79 -10.71 8.59 -5.74
CA LYS A 79 -10.87 9.64 -6.75
C LYS A 79 -10.74 11.04 -6.14
N GLY A 80 -9.89 11.86 -6.74
CA GLY A 80 -9.61 13.23 -6.30
C GLY A 80 -8.63 13.34 -5.14
N TRP A 81 -8.05 12.22 -4.66
CA TRP A 81 -6.96 12.31 -3.68
C TRP A 81 -5.70 12.80 -4.37
N ASN A 82 -5.07 13.81 -3.78
CA ASN A 82 -3.78 14.28 -4.24
C ASN A 82 -2.69 13.23 -3.92
N VAL A 83 -1.96 12.79 -4.93
CA VAL A 83 -0.98 11.69 -4.79
C VAL A 83 0.19 12.09 -3.88
N ALA A 84 0.63 13.34 -3.94
CA ALA A 84 1.71 13.82 -3.08
C ALA A 84 1.29 13.81 -1.60
N GLN A 85 0.06 14.23 -1.31
CA GLN A 85 -0.51 14.16 0.04
C GLN A 85 -0.63 12.70 0.54
N VAL A 86 -1.01 11.75 -0.33
CA VAL A 86 -1.05 10.33 0.02
C VAL A 86 0.34 9.83 0.41
N LYS A 87 1.36 10.10 -0.43
CA LYS A 87 2.74 9.70 -0.16
C LYS A 87 3.29 10.32 1.13
N GLU A 88 2.97 11.59 1.39
CA GLU A 88 3.31 12.28 2.64
C GLU A 88 2.69 11.59 3.86
N LEU A 89 1.37 11.33 3.83
CA LEU A 89 0.69 10.65 4.94
C LEU A 89 1.22 9.22 5.15
N VAL A 90 1.57 8.50 4.08
CA VAL A 90 2.21 7.18 4.19
C VAL A 90 3.57 7.30 4.86
N ALA A 91 4.42 8.22 4.41
CA ALA A 91 5.76 8.44 4.98
C ALA A 91 5.69 8.84 6.45
N GLU A 92 4.80 9.78 6.82
CA GLU A 92 4.54 10.16 8.20
C GLU A 92 4.06 8.98 9.03
N THR A 93 3.12 8.20 8.50
CA THR A 93 2.58 7.02 9.20
C THR A 93 3.66 5.99 9.45
N LEU A 94 4.51 5.70 8.46
CA LEU A 94 5.65 4.80 8.63
C LEU A 94 6.65 5.34 9.67
N HIS A 95 6.81 6.66 9.74
CA HIS A 95 7.73 7.31 10.68
C HIS A 95 7.22 7.35 12.12
N ASP A 96 5.94 7.72 12.30
CA ASP A 96 5.31 7.99 13.60
C ASP A 96 4.60 6.76 14.17
N LEU A 97 3.97 5.93 13.33
CA LEU A 97 3.47 4.61 13.70
C LEU A 97 4.54 3.58 13.31
N ILE A 98 5.59 3.52 14.13
CA ILE A 98 6.63 2.50 14.05
C ILE A 98 6.04 1.15 14.48
N ASP A 99 5.17 0.58 13.66
CA ASP A 99 4.68 -0.78 13.81
C ASP A 99 4.07 -1.34 12.50
N PRO A 100 4.74 -1.29 11.33
CA PRO A 100 4.67 -2.45 10.46
C PRO A 100 5.27 -3.60 11.29
N ILE A 101 4.38 -4.31 11.96
CA ILE A 101 4.71 -5.55 12.63
C ILE A 101 4.97 -6.53 11.49
N ILE A 102 6.23 -6.77 11.22
CA ILE A 102 6.66 -7.79 10.27
C ILE A 102 6.91 -9.09 11.02
N TYR A 103 6.84 -10.21 10.33
CA TYR A 103 7.34 -11.46 10.89
C TYR A 103 8.87 -11.43 10.87
N ASP A 104 9.51 -11.72 12.01
CA ASP A 104 10.97 -11.84 12.10
C ASP A 104 11.49 -12.95 11.17
N GLU A 105 10.68 -13.98 11.00
CA GLU A 105 10.92 -15.08 10.08
C GLU A 105 10.92 -14.60 8.63
N ALA A 106 10.02 -13.68 8.25
CA ALA A 106 9.98 -13.11 6.91
C ALA A 106 11.21 -12.24 6.63
N ALA A 107 11.63 -11.40 7.58
CA ALA A 107 12.85 -10.60 7.44
C ALA A 107 14.10 -11.48 7.32
N SER A 108 14.21 -12.52 8.14
CA SER A 108 15.35 -13.44 8.08
C SER A 108 15.38 -14.18 6.73
N LEU A 109 14.22 -14.59 6.21
CA LEU A 109 14.12 -15.22 4.91
C LEU A 109 14.49 -14.28 3.75
N ILE A 110 14.12 -13.00 3.83
CA ILE A 110 14.58 -11.97 2.88
C ILE A 110 16.11 -11.84 2.92
N GLU A 111 16.71 -11.77 4.11
CA GLU A 111 18.17 -11.73 4.28
C GLU A 111 18.85 -12.98 3.68
N GLU A 112 18.27 -14.16 3.87
CA GLU A 112 18.78 -15.42 3.31
C GLU A 112 18.76 -15.43 1.78
N HIS A 113 17.71 -14.90 1.14
CA HIS A 113 17.65 -14.81 -0.31
C HIS A 113 18.67 -13.85 -0.88
N HIS A 114 18.85 -12.69 -0.24
CA HIS A 114 19.91 -11.74 -0.57
C HIS A 114 21.30 -12.37 -0.43
N ALA A 115 21.56 -13.08 0.67
CA ALA A 115 22.83 -13.77 0.90
C ALA A 115 23.11 -14.87 -0.14
N ALA A 116 22.05 -15.46 -0.71
CA ALA A 116 22.15 -16.41 -1.81
C ALA A 116 22.24 -15.77 -3.20
N GLY A 117 22.32 -14.44 -3.29
CA GLY A 117 22.43 -13.69 -4.55
C GLY A 117 21.14 -13.66 -5.37
N ARG A 118 19.98 -13.76 -4.71
CA ARG A 118 18.67 -13.68 -5.36
C ARG A 118 18.07 -12.29 -5.15
N ASP A 119 17.43 -11.77 -6.17
CA ASP A 119 16.64 -10.54 -6.05
C ASP A 119 15.38 -10.83 -5.21
N VAL A 120 15.03 -9.90 -4.33
CA VAL A 120 13.80 -9.94 -3.53
C VAL A 120 12.77 -9.02 -4.16
N VAL A 121 11.61 -9.58 -4.49
CA VAL A 121 10.51 -8.87 -5.15
C VAL A 121 9.27 -8.93 -4.27
N ILE A 122 8.74 -7.77 -3.87
CA ILE A 122 7.43 -7.71 -3.20
C ILE A 122 6.33 -7.66 -4.27
N VAL A 123 5.32 -8.50 -4.15
CA VAL A 123 4.17 -8.58 -5.07
C VAL A 123 2.89 -8.45 -4.26
N SER A 124 2.20 -7.32 -4.32
CA SER A 124 1.05 -7.03 -3.45
C SER A 124 -0.13 -6.45 -4.21
N THR A 125 -1.35 -6.82 -3.83
CA THR A 125 -2.59 -6.19 -4.35
C THR A 125 -2.78 -4.76 -3.84
N SER A 126 -2.09 -4.37 -2.77
CA SER A 126 -2.17 -3.02 -2.22
C SER A 126 -1.55 -1.98 -3.18
N GLY A 127 -1.94 -0.71 -3.00
CA GLY A 127 -1.53 0.39 -3.87
C GLY A 127 -0.03 0.70 -3.78
N ALA A 128 0.58 1.05 -4.91
CA ALA A 128 2.02 1.32 -5.03
C ALA A 128 2.52 2.37 -4.02
N GLU A 129 1.74 3.43 -3.75
CA GLU A 129 2.11 4.49 -2.80
C GLU A 129 2.31 4.00 -1.37
N VAL A 130 1.72 2.85 -1.02
CA VAL A 130 1.88 2.20 0.28
C VAL A 130 2.94 1.10 0.22
N VAL A 131 2.94 0.30 -0.84
CA VAL A 131 3.79 -0.89 -0.97
C VAL A 131 5.25 -0.51 -1.25
N GLU A 132 5.50 0.48 -2.11
CA GLU A 132 6.86 0.87 -2.50
C GLU A 132 7.72 1.31 -1.30
N PRO A 133 7.26 2.23 -0.41
CA PRO A 133 8.04 2.60 0.77
C PRO A 133 8.29 1.42 1.71
N ILE A 134 7.32 0.50 1.84
CA ILE A 134 7.50 -0.70 2.68
C ILE A 134 8.52 -1.65 2.06
N GLY A 135 8.45 -1.86 0.74
CA GLY A 135 9.43 -2.66 0.00
C GLY A 135 10.84 -2.12 0.16
N GLU A 136 11.02 -0.80 0.03
CA GLU A 136 12.32 -0.15 0.26
C GLU A 136 12.83 -0.40 1.69
N MET A 137 11.96 -0.26 2.69
CA MET A 137 12.29 -0.52 4.09
C MET A 137 12.66 -1.99 4.36
N LEU A 138 12.04 -2.93 3.64
CA LEU A 138 12.34 -4.36 3.71
C LEU A 138 13.60 -4.75 2.93
N GLY A 139 14.19 -3.83 2.16
CA GLY A 139 15.32 -4.11 1.28
C GLY A 139 14.91 -4.92 0.04
N ALA A 140 13.68 -4.75 -0.45
CA ALA A 140 13.28 -5.33 -1.72
C ALA A 140 13.98 -4.63 -2.88
N ASP A 141 14.45 -5.41 -3.87
CA ASP A 141 15.04 -4.88 -5.09
C ASP A 141 13.97 -4.32 -6.03
N ARG A 142 12.77 -4.92 -5.98
CA ARG A 142 11.64 -4.56 -6.85
C ARG A 142 10.29 -4.70 -6.15
N VAL A 143 9.32 -3.97 -6.66
CA VAL A 143 7.93 -3.98 -6.18
C VAL A 143 6.97 -4.10 -7.36
N VAL A 144 6.03 -5.03 -7.24
CA VAL A 144 4.84 -5.15 -8.10
C VAL A 144 3.63 -4.85 -7.22
N ALA A 145 2.95 -3.75 -7.53
CA ALA A 145 1.82 -3.25 -6.75
C ALA A 145 0.70 -2.75 -7.66
N THR A 146 -0.52 -2.61 -7.13
CA THR A 146 -1.64 -2.00 -7.86
C THR A 146 -1.35 -0.53 -8.13
N ARG A 147 -1.56 -0.09 -9.37
CA ARG A 147 -1.36 1.29 -9.82
C ARG A 147 -2.67 1.94 -10.23
N MET A 148 -2.88 3.15 -9.74
CA MET A 148 -4.02 4.00 -10.07
C MET A 148 -3.64 4.97 -11.18
N VAL A 149 -4.59 5.33 -12.04
CA VAL A 149 -4.39 6.39 -13.02
C VAL A 149 -4.34 7.75 -12.30
N VAL A 150 -3.33 8.55 -12.62
CA VAL A 150 -3.12 9.90 -12.09
C VAL A 150 -3.44 10.91 -13.17
N GLY A 151 -4.35 11.85 -12.87
CA GLY A 151 -4.70 12.93 -13.78
C GLY A 151 -3.61 14.00 -13.86
N GLU A 152 -3.74 14.90 -14.83
CA GLU A 152 -2.83 16.04 -15.01
C GLU A 152 -2.83 17.00 -13.80
N ASP A 153 -3.88 16.96 -12.97
CA ASP A 153 -4.02 17.69 -11.72
C ASP A 153 -3.24 17.07 -10.55
N GLY A 154 -2.53 15.97 -10.78
CA GLY A 154 -1.78 15.23 -9.76
C GLY A 154 -2.66 14.47 -8.77
N CYS A 155 -3.93 14.23 -9.12
CA CYS A 155 -4.89 13.50 -8.30
C CYS A 155 -5.26 12.16 -8.95
N PHE A 156 -5.67 11.18 -8.14
CA PHE A 156 -6.20 9.92 -8.68
C PHE A 156 -7.51 10.15 -9.43
N THR A 157 -7.65 9.59 -10.63
CA THR A 157 -8.88 9.72 -11.44
C THR A 157 -10.00 8.81 -10.95
N GLY A 158 -9.65 7.80 -10.14
CA GLY A 158 -10.52 6.70 -9.71
C GLY A 158 -10.43 5.48 -10.63
N GLU A 159 -9.66 5.53 -11.70
CA GLU A 159 -9.41 4.40 -12.60
C GLU A 159 -8.15 3.64 -12.17
N VAL A 160 -8.14 2.32 -12.39
CA VAL A 160 -7.01 1.44 -12.06
C VAL A 160 -6.23 1.16 -13.34
N GLU A 161 -4.97 1.58 -13.38
CA GLU A 161 -4.07 1.31 -14.51
C GLU A 161 -3.65 -0.16 -14.52
N TYR A 162 -3.29 -0.69 -13.35
CA TYR A 162 -2.81 -2.06 -13.20
C TYR A 162 -3.26 -2.62 -11.87
N TYR A 163 -3.86 -3.81 -11.88
CA TYR A 163 -4.41 -4.45 -10.68
C TYR A 163 -3.63 -5.71 -10.34
N ALA A 164 -2.80 -5.66 -9.30
CA ALA A 164 -1.91 -6.75 -8.89
C ALA A 164 -2.68 -7.82 -8.08
N TYR A 165 -3.65 -8.48 -8.68
CA TYR A 165 -4.51 -9.46 -8.01
C TYR A 165 -4.60 -10.76 -8.80
N GLY A 166 -4.54 -11.88 -8.09
CA GLY A 166 -4.83 -13.17 -8.70
C GLY A 166 -3.88 -13.52 -9.86
N PRO A 167 -4.41 -13.94 -11.01
CA PRO A 167 -3.62 -14.26 -12.21
C PRO A 167 -2.68 -13.14 -12.66
N THR A 168 -3.05 -11.87 -12.48
CA THR A 168 -2.23 -10.73 -12.88
C THR A 168 -0.91 -10.66 -12.11
N LYS A 169 -0.86 -11.12 -10.85
CA LYS A 169 0.41 -11.25 -10.11
C LYS A 169 1.34 -12.26 -10.79
N ALA A 170 0.80 -13.39 -11.25
CA ALA A 170 1.57 -14.41 -11.95
C ALA A 170 2.08 -13.93 -13.32
N GLU A 171 1.26 -13.15 -14.04
CA GLU A 171 1.68 -12.50 -15.28
C GLU A 171 2.85 -11.55 -15.05
N ALA A 172 2.74 -10.64 -14.06
CA ALA A 172 3.84 -9.74 -13.71
C ALA A 172 5.11 -10.46 -13.26
N VAL A 173 5.00 -11.59 -12.54
CA VAL A 173 6.15 -12.43 -12.21
C VAL A 173 6.83 -12.98 -13.46
N ARG A 174 6.06 -13.46 -14.45
CA ARG A 174 6.60 -13.97 -15.72
C ARG A 174 7.22 -12.87 -16.57
N GLU A 175 6.56 -11.72 -16.66
CA GLU A 175 7.07 -10.55 -17.39
C GLU A 175 8.38 -10.07 -16.77
N LEU A 176 8.43 -9.95 -15.44
CA LEU A 176 9.63 -9.52 -14.74
C LEU A 176 10.76 -10.55 -14.88
N ALA A 177 10.44 -11.85 -14.84
CA ALA A 177 11.44 -12.89 -15.10
C ALA A 177 12.01 -12.81 -16.52
N ALA A 178 11.16 -12.55 -17.51
CA ALA A 178 11.61 -12.37 -18.89
C ALA A 178 12.51 -11.13 -19.06
N SER A 179 12.18 -10.01 -18.39
CA SER A 179 12.97 -8.77 -18.51
C SER A 179 14.29 -8.83 -17.74
N GLU A 180 14.31 -9.48 -16.57
CA GLU A 180 15.49 -9.54 -15.69
C GLU A 180 16.37 -10.78 -15.90
N GLY A 181 15.91 -11.71 -16.75
CA GLY A 181 16.60 -12.98 -17.01
C GLY A 181 16.52 -13.95 -15.83
N TYR A 182 15.39 -13.98 -15.12
CA TYR A 182 15.17 -14.93 -14.03
C TYR A 182 14.79 -16.31 -14.56
N ASP A 183 15.45 -17.35 -14.04
CA ASP A 183 15.00 -18.74 -14.22
C ASP A 183 13.94 -19.08 -13.17
N LEU A 184 12.66 -18.98 -13.58
CA LEU A 184 11.52 -19.24 -12.70
C LEU A 184 11.53 -20.63 -12.07
N SER A 185 12.13 -21.64 -12.71
CA SER A 185 12.26 -23.00 -12.14
C SER A 185 13.17 -23.06 -10.92
N ARG A 186 13.96 -22.00 -10.69
CA ARG A 186 14.86 -21.82 -9.55
C ARG A 186 14.45 -20.64 -8.67
N CYS A 187 13.34 -19.98 -8.98
CA CYS A 187 12.77 -18.90 -8.20
C CYS A 187 11.85 -19.42 -7.09
N TYR A 188 11.59 -18.54 -6.13
CA TYR A 188 10.80 -18.82 -4.94
C TYR A 188 9.57 -17.92 -4.89
N ALA A 189 8.47 -18.40 -4.32
CA ALA A 189 7.29 -17.56 -4.08
C ALA A 189 6.66 -17.89 -2.73
N TYR A 190 6.20 -16.86 -2.01
CA TYR A 190 5.63 -16.94 -0.67
C TYR A 190 4.30 -16.20 -0.61
N SER A 191 3.23 -16.87 -0.13
CA SER A 191 1.92 -16.22 0.06
C SER A 191 1.05 -16.94 1.11
N ASP A 192 0.14 -16.20 1.75
CA ASP A 192 -0.89 -16.72 2.66
C ASP A 192 -2.24 -16.97 1.99
N SER A 193 -2.47 -16.46 0.77
CA SER A 193 -3.79 -16.45 0.16
C SER A 193 -3.94 -17.36 -1.05
N ALA A 194 -5.10 -18.00 -1.17
CA ALA A 194 -5.47 -18.79 -2.34
C ALA A 194 -5.55 -17.97 -3.63
N THR A 195 -5.69 -16.64 -3.54
CA THR A 195 -5.66 -15.78 -4.73
C THR A 195 -4.32 -15.87 -5.45
N ASP A 196 -3.24 -16.19 -4.72
CA ASP A 196 -1.88 -16.21 -5.26
C ASP A 196 -1.45 -17.60 -5.74
N ILE A 197 -2.34 -18.59 -5.76
CA ILE A 197 -2.04 -19.92 -6.33
C ILE A 197 -1.40 -19.81 -7.72
N PRO A 198 -1.91 -18.97 -8.66
CA PRO A 198 -1.28 -18.83 -9.98
C PRO A 198 0.17 -18.32 -9.91
N MET A 199 0.51 -17.48 -8.92
CA MET A 199 1.87 -16.98 -8.70
C MET A 199 2.77 -18.09 -8.14
N LEU A 200 2.26 -18.86 -7.18
CA LEU A 200 2.96 -20.00 -6.60
C LEU A 200 3.23 -21.09 -7.65
N GLU A 201 2.27 -21.37 -8.53
CA GLU A 201 2.42 -22.31 -9.65
C GLU A 201 3.46 -21.88 -10.69
N ALA A 202 3.78 -20.57 -10.76
CA ALA A 202 4.69 -20.05 -11.77
C ALA A 202 6.18 -20.27 -11.45
N VAL A 203 6.51 -20.69 -10.23
CA VAL A 203 7.90 -20.83 -9.76
C VAL A 203 8.23 -22.27 -9.38
N GLY A 204 9.53 -22.61 -9.35
CA GLY A 204 9.98 -23.95 -8.94
C GLY A 204 9.94 -24.20 -7.44
N HIS A 205 9.91 -23.16 -6.62
CA HIS A 205 9.92 -23.28 -5.15
C HIS A 205 8.77 -22.49 -4.50
N PRO A 206 7.52 -22.98 -4.58
CA PRO A 206 6.37 -22.37 -3.91
C PRO A 206 6.32 -22.69 -2.41
N TYR A 207 5.97 -21.70 -1.60
CA TYR A 207 5.78 -21.84 -0.15
C TYR A 207 4.48 -21.17 0.27
N ALA A 208 3.64 -21.93 0.98
CA ALA A 208 2.44 -21.41 1.62
C ALA A 208 2.79 -20.90 3.02
N VAL A 209 2.58 -19.62 3.32
CA VAL A 209 2.94 -19.00 4.60
C VAL A 209 1.66 -18.70 5.38
N ASN A 210 1.49 -19.26 6.58
CA ASN A 210 0.27 -19.07 7.38
C ASN A 210 -1.04 -19.19 6.56
N PRO A 211 -1.19 -20.22 5.69
CA PRO A 211 -2.16 -20.17 4.60
C PRO A 211 -3.61 -20.18 5.07
N ASP A 212 -4.45 -19.48 4.31
CA ASP A 212 -5.91 -19.60 4.41
C ASP A 212 -6.37 -21.05 4.16
N ARG A 213 -7.65 -21.33 4.44
CA ARG A 213 -8.18 -22.70 4.37
C ARG A 213 -8.08 -23.28 2.95
N THR A 214 -8.24 -22.47 1.92
CA THR A 214 -8.21 -22.91 0.53
C THR A 214 -6.78 -23.15 0.08
N LEU A 215 -5.86 -22.21 0.33
CA LEU A 215 -4.44 -22.37 0.02
C LEU A 215 -3.84 -23.56 0.78
N ARG A 216 -4.24 -23.78 2.04
CA ARG A 216 -3.79 -24.95 2.81
C ARG A 216 -4.16 -26.27 2.15
N ARG A 217 -5.36 -26.39 1.57
CA ARG A 217 -5.79 -27.61 0.87
C ARG A 217 -4.96 -27.83 -0.39
N GLU A 218 -4.73 -26.77 -1.15
CA GLU A 218 -3.90 -26.81 -2.36
C GLU A 218 -2.45 -27.16 -2.05
N ALA A 219 -1.88 -26.55 -1.01
CA ALA A 219 -0.52 -26.85 -0.56
C ALA A 219 -0.38 -28.33 -0.16
N VAL A 220 -1.36 -28.90 0.54
CA VAL A 220 -1.36 -30.35 0.86
C VAL A 220 -1.49 -31.20 -0.40
N ALA A 221 -2.41 -30.85 -1.31
CA ALA A 221 -2.64 -31.63 -2.53
C ALA A 221 -1.44 -31.63 -3.49
N ARG A 222 -0.65 -30.54 -3.49
CA ARG A 222 0.50 -30.33 -4.37
C ARG A 222 1.84 -30.52 -3.67
N GLU A 223 1.81 -30.95 -2.41
CA GLU A 223 2.99 -31.13 -1.54
C GLU A 223 3.86 -29.87 -1.43
N TRP A 224 3.24 -28.68 -1.48
CA TRP A 224 3.95 -27.43 -1.25
C TRP A 224 4.31 -27.29 0.24
N PRO A 225 5.55 -26.91 0.55
CA PRO A 225 5.94 -26.60 1.92
C PRO A 225 5.05 -25.52 2.54
N VAL A 226 4.65 -25.74 3.80
CA VAL A 226 3.90 -24.79 4.59
C VAL A 226 4.80 -24.22 5.68
N LEU A 227 4.95 -22.89 5.71
CA LEU A 227 5.67 -22.17 6.75
C LEU A 227 4.69 -21.57 7.76
N SER A 228 5.05 -21.63 9.04
CA SER A 228 4.33 -20.95 10.11
C SER A 228 5.19 -19.80 10.62
N PHE A 229 4.73 -18.57 10.45
CA PHE A 229 5.37 -17.38 11.03
C PHE A 229 4.57 -16.92 12.24
N GLU A 230 5.25 -16.80 13.38
CA GLU A 230 4.61 -16.61 14.68
C GLU A 230 5.20 -15.43 15.47
N LYS A 231 6.34 -14.86 15.04
CA LYS A 231 7.08 -13.84 15.80
C LYS A 231 6.95 -12.44 15.18
N PRO A 232 5.88 -11.70 15.53
CA PRO A 232 5.75 -10.31 15.16
C PRO A 232 6.84 -9.45 15.81
N VAL A 233 7.60 -8.72 15.01
CA VAL A 233 8.61 -7.75 15.47
C VAL A 233 8.43 -6.40 14.79
N ARG A 234 8.88 -5.33 15.45
CA ARG A 234 8.86 -4.00 14.83
C ARG A 234 9.94 -3.91 13.78
N LEU A 235 9.59 -3.44 12.59
CA LEU A 235 10.53 -3.28 11.48
C LEU A 235 11.82 -2.52 11.86
N LYS A 236 11.72 -1.40 12.61
CA LYS A 236 12.89 -0.63 13.08
C LYS A 236 13.77 -1.38 14.09
N GLN A 237 13.20 -2.31 14.87
CA GLN A 237 13.99 -3.09 15.83
C GLN A 237 14.85 -4.12 15.09
N ARG A 238 14.30 -4.73 14.03
CA ARG A 238 15.00 -5.77 13.27
C ARG A 238 16.00 -5.21 12.27
N LEU A 239 15.74 -4.02 11.74
CA LEU A 239 16.59 -3.34 10.77
C LEU A 239 17.03 -1.97 11.32
N PRO A 240 18.02 -1.91 12.24
CA PRO A 240 18.45 -0.66 12.87
C PRO A 240 19.11 0.34 11.92
N GLY A 241 19.52 -0.09 10.71
CA GLY A 241 20.07 0.75 9.65
C GLY A 241 19.03 1.33 8.68
N LEU A 242 17.74 1.17 8.96
CA LEU A 242 16.65 1.61 8.09
C LEU A 242 16.75 3.11 7.77
N ARG A 243 16.88 3.45 6.49
CA ARG A 243 16.68 4.83 6.04
C ARG A 243 15.19 5.06 5.97
N MET A 244 14.66 5.84 6.91
CA MET A 244 13.27 6.28 6.82
C MET A 244 13.12 7.22 5.64
N PRO A 245 11.97 7.15 4.92
CA PRO A 245 11.66 8.20 3.96
C PRO A 245 11.73 9.55 4.68
N PRO A 246 12.32 10.59 4.04
CA PRO A 246 12.45 11.90 4.65
C PRO A 246 11.08 12.42 5.05
N ARG A 247 10.96 13.00 6.25
CA ARG A 247 9.75 13.73 6.63
C ARG A 247 9.56 14.87 5.62
N PRO A 248 8.44 14.93 4.88
CA PRO A 248 8.19 16.09 4.03
C PRO A 248 8.17 17.35 4.88
N ALA A 249 8.89 18.38 4.43
CA ALA A 249 8.92 19.66 5.11
C ALA A 249 7.56 20.33 4.89
N LEU A 250 6.71 20.33 5.92
CA LEU A 250 5.45 21.08 6.05
C LEU A 250 5.31 22.21 5.01
N VAL A 251 4.75 21.91 3.84
CA VAL A 251 4.16 22.96 3.02
C VAL A 251 2.70 23.01 3.45
N ALA A 252 2.49 23.73 4.55
CA ALA A 252 1.18 24.14 5.04
C ALA A 252 0.49 25.10 4.04
N ALA A 253 0.37 24.73 2.76
CA ALA A 253 -0.25 25.57 1.74
C ALA A 253 -1.78 25.66 1.88
N ALA A 254 -2.43 24.71 2.55
CA ALA A 254 -3.88 24.76 2.76
C ALA A 254 -4.32 25.66 3.93
N ALA A 255 -3.43 26.01 4.86
CA ALA A 255 -3.80 26.76 6.08
C ALA A 255 -3.74 28.29 5.90
N VAL A 256 -2.90 28.81 5.01
CA VAL A 256 -2.73 30.27 4.84
C VAL A 256 -3.94 30.90 4.13
N GLY A 257 -4.57 30.19 3.18
CA GLY A 257 -5.75 30.69 2.46
C GLY A 257 -7.00 30.82 3.35
N ALA A 258 -7.23 29.86 4.25
CA ALA A 258 -8.39 29.86 5.14
C ALA A 258 -8.30 30.92 6.24
N ALA A 259 -7.10 31.17 6.79
CA ALA A 259 -6.89 32.20 7.81
C ALA A 259 -7.06 33.62 7.24
N ALA A 260 -6.58 33.88 6.01
CA ALA A 260 -6.77 35.16 5.34
C ALA A 260 -8.25 35.44 4.99
N ALA A 261 -8.98 34.42 4.51
CA ALA A 261 -10.40 34.55 4.20
C ALA A 261 -11.25 34.76 5.46
N ALA A 262 -10.98 34.03 6.55
CA ALA A 262 -11.67 34.21 7.83
C ALA A 262 -11.39 35.60 8.45
N GLY A 263 -10.15 36.09 8.36
CA GLY A 263 -9.77 37.42 8.82
C GLY A 263 -10.49 38.55 8.07
N LEU A 264 -10.62 38.43 6.75
CA LEU A 264 -11.35 39.40 5.91
C LEU A 264 -12.86 39.40 6.20
N VAL A 265 -13.47 38.22 6.38
CA VAL A 265 -14.89 38.08 6.73
C VAL A 265 -15.19 38.66 8.12
N TRP A 266 -14.32 38.41 9.10
CA TRP A 266 -14.46 38.96 10.45
C TRP A 266 -14.26 40.49 10.49
N TYR A 267 -13.29 41.01 9.75
CA TYR A 267 -13.07 42.45 9.65
C TYR A 267 -14.26 43.17 8.99
N ALA A 268 -14.81 42.60 7.92
CA ALA A 268 -15.98 43.15 7.23
C ALA A 268 -17.25 43.14 8.09
N SER A 269 -17.46 42.09 8.91
CA SER A 269 -18.64 41.99 9.78
C SER A 269 -18.59 42.99 10.95
N ARG A 270 -17.40 43.23 11.54
CA ARG A 270 -17.23 44.26 12.58
C ARG A 270 -17.47 45.68 12.08
N ARG A 271 -17.02 46.03 10.86
CA ARG A 271 -17.33 47.35 10.28
C ARG A 271 -18.82 47.55 10.04
N ARG A 272 -19.55 46.51 9.61
CA ARG A 272 -21.02 46.59 9.42
C ARG A 272 -21.75 46.76 10.74
N GLN A 273 -21.34 46.06 11.80
CA GLN A 273 -21.94 46.21 13.13
C GLN A 273 -21.66 47.60 13.72
N ALA A 274 -20.45 48.14 13.58
CA ALA A 274 -20.14 49.50 14.04
C ALA A 274 -20.96 50.58 13.30
N ALA A 275 -21.20 50.40 11.99
CA ALA A 275 -22.04 51.31 11.20
C ALA A 275 -23.53 51.23 11.57
N LEU A 276 -24.02 50.06 11.97
CA LEU A 276 -25.41 49.86 12.41
C LEU A 276 -25.67 50.44 13.80
N VAL A 277 -24.70 50.35 14.72
CA VAL A 277 -24.79 50.96 16.05
C VAL A 277 -24.79 52.50 15.98
N HIS A 278 -24.01 53.09 15.06
CA HIS A 278 -24.02 54.54 14.85
C HIS A 278 -25.33 55.06 14.21
N ARG A 279 -26.00 54.26 13.36
CA ARG A 279 -27.32 54.61 12.82
C ARG A 279 -28.43 54.51 13.87
N ALA A 280 -28.42 53.46 14.69
CA ALA A 280 -29.42 53.28 15.76
C ALA A 280 -29.32 54.35 16.86
N ALA A 281 -28.11 54.87 17.13
CA ALA A 281 -27.91 55.97 18.09
C ALA A 281 -28.33 57.35 17.55
N GLY A 282 -28.41 57.53 16.22
CA GLY A 282 -28.84 58.78 15.59
C GLY A 282 -30.36 58.98 15.58
N ASP A 283 -31.14 57.89 15.52
CA ASP A 283 -32.61 57.96 15.46
C ASP A 283 -33.26 58.18 16.84
N PHE A 284 -32.54 57.94 17.94
CA PHE A 284 -33.01 58.21 19.31
C PHE A 284 -32.91 59.69 19.73
N ALA A 285 -32.24 60.55 18.95
CA ALA A 285 -32.06 61.96 19.25
C ALA A 285 -33.05 62.90 18.51
N ARG A 286 -34.11 62.35 17.90
CA ARG A 286 -35.13 63.11 17.13
C ARG A 286 -36.59 62.86 17.54
N ILE A 287 -36.82 62.40 18.77
CA ILE A 287 -38.15 62.41 19.42
C ILE A 287 -38.02 63.24 20.70
#